data_AF-A0A7W5VW02-F1
#
_entry.id   AF-A0A7W5VW02-F1
#
_cell.length_a   1.000
_cell.length_b   1.000
_cell.length_c   1.000
_cell.angle_alpha   90.00
_cell.angle_beta   90.00
_cell.angle_gamma   90.00
#
_symmetry.space_group_name_H-M   'P 1'
#
loop_
_entity.id
_entity.type
_entity.pdbx_description
1 polymer ?
#
loop_
_entity_poly.entity_id
_entity_poly.type
_entity_poly.pdbx_seq_one_letter_code
_entity_poly.pdbx_strand_id
1 'polypeptide(L)'
;MSLTSALNTAQSIFNNTGTQSSVVSNNISNAGNKDYVRRQAMLTTSLNGAQVVKIDRAQEDALLRQYLKTSSQDSAQQALLGGLEDLKSIMGGNDYETSPSTYLGVFQQKLQAFRTTPGSTVAAQGAITAAQDVANSLNNASQSVQDVRASADKQIATDVETLNTLLSQFEEANNAVKTATASGADASGALDEREKALKQISKIVGVSATTRDNNDMVLSTPDGTILFETVPRTVTFKSQDIYTASTVGNSVYIDGVALPLGSGSTTTGMGSLQSLLQVRDDIAPNFQKQLDEIARGLVSIFKEDNSSGTPAYVPGLFTWSGGTVDTGGTAVAGMASTITVSSRVITSQGGDPMRLRDGGINATGVVVNTTGESGYTDELDRLYTALGSDMDFDPATGTTVGFDATTGIDSNVSIMEYATNSLGWLEQYRSNATTAAENTSAALSRSDEAYSNETGVNLDEELTLLLDIEQSYKAATKILNAVDEMLKSLLDIAS
;
A
#
# COMPACT_ATOMS: atom_id res chain seq x y z
N MET A 1 18.15 -36.36 -58.73
CA MET A 1 17.07 -36.46 -57.72
C MET A 1 16.07 -37.49 -58.21
N SER A 2 15.73 -38.51 -57.42
CA SER A 2 14.59 -39.39 -57.74
C SER A 2 13.28 -38.63 -57.50
N LEU A 3 12.20 -38.99 -58.21
CA LEU A 3 10.86 -38.41 -57.98
C LEU A 3 10.42 -38.55 -56.51
N THR A 4 10.80 -39.65 -55.87
CA THR A 4 10.60 -39.89 -54.43
C THR A 4 11.31 -38.86 -53.55
N SER A 5 12.53 -38.44 -53.91
CA SER A 5 13.24 -37.39 -53.19
C SER A 5 12.54 -36.04 -53.33
N ALA A 6 11.98 -35.73 -54.51
CA ALA A 6 11.24 -34.48 -54.72
C ALA A 6 9.91 -34.45 -53.96
N LEU A 7 9.19 -35.57 -53.91
CA LEU A 7 7.98 -35.75 -53.09
C LEU A 7 8.27 -35.59 -51.59
N ASN A 8 9.33 -36.23 -51.09
CA ASN A 8 9.72 -36.11 -49.68
C ASN A 8 10.10 -34.67 -49.31
N THR A 9 10.78 -33.95 -50.22
CA THR A 9 11.07 -32.52 -50.03
C THR A 9 9.79 -31.68 -50.00
N ALA A 10 8.86 -31.90 -50.93
CA ALA A 10 7.58 -31.19 -50.94
C ALA A 10 6.76 -31.44 -49.66
N GLN A 11 6.71 -32.70 -49.18
CA GLN A 11 6.02 -33.05 -47.94
C GLN A 11 6.69 -32.42 -46.71
N SER A 12 8.02 -32.37 -46.65
CA SER A 12 8.77 -31.66 -45.60
C SER A 12 8.47 -30.16 -45.62
N ILE A 13 8.43 -29.53 -46.80
CA ILE A 13 8.09 -28.10 -46.92
C ILE A 13 6.65 -27.87 -46.43
N PHE A 14 5.68 -28.70 -46.79
CA PHE A 14 4.29 -28.54 -46.33
C PHE A 14 4.16 -28.68 -44.80
N ASN A 15 4.80 -29.68 -44.21
CA ASN A 15 4.78 -29.85 -42.75
C ASN A 15 5.45 -28.67 -42.02
N ASN A 16 6.60 -28.20 -42.54
CA ASN A 16 7.34 -27.09 -41.94
C ASN A 16 6.57 -25.77 -42.09
N THR A 17 6.09 -25.45 -43.28
CA THR A 17 5.28 -24.23 -43.53
C THR A 17 3.94 -24.25 -42.79
N GLY A 18 3.31 -25.42 -42.65
CA GLY A 18 2.11 -25.57 -41.81
C GLY A 18 2.36 -25.25 -40.34
N THR A 19 3.49 -25.72 -39.80
CA THR A 19 3.90 -25.39 -38.42
C THR A 19 4.24 -23.91 -38.27
N GLN A 20 5.00 -23.34 -39.20
CA GLN A 20 5.34 -21.91 -39.21
C GLN A 20 4.08 -21.04 -39.29
N SER A 21 3.14 -21.38 -40.17
CA SER A 21 1.86 -20.66 -40.30
C SER A 21 1.04 -20.75 -39.02
N SER A 22 1.01 -21.91 -38.36
CA SER A 22 0.33 -22.07 -37.07
C SER A 22 0.95 -21.19 -35.98
N VAL A 23 2.28 -21.10 -35.89
CA VAL A 23 2.96 -20.23 -34.90
C VAL A 23 2.64 -18.76 -35.15
N VAL A 24 2.73 -18.31 -36.40
CA VAL A 24 2.41 -16.93 -36.78
C VAL A 24 0.94 -16.61 -36.51
N SER A 25 0.03 -17.53 -36.84
CA SER A 25 -1.40 -17.36 -36.54
C SER A 25 -1.68 -17.28 -35.04
N ASN A 26 -0.97 -18.07 -34.21
CA ASN A 26 -1.07 -18.00 -32.75
C ASN A 26 -0.53 -16.67 -32.21
N ASN A 27 0.61 -16.18 -32.74
CA ASN A 27 1.14 -14.87 -32.38
C ASN A 27 0.14 -13.76 -32.71
N ILE A 28 -0.38 -13.73 -33.95
CA ILE A 28 -1.37 -12.74 -34.39
C ILE A 28 -2.61 -12.77 -33.48
N SER A 29 -3.12 -13.97 -33.17
CA SER A 29 -4.28 -14.12 -32.28
C SER A 29 -4.03 -13.62 -30.86
N ASN A 30 -2.77 -13.58 -30.41
CA ASN A 30 -2.37 -13.16 -29.06
C ASN A 30 -1.67 -11.80 -29.04
N ALA A 31 -1.67 -11.04 -30.13
CA ALA A 31 -0.93 -9.77 -30.20
C ALA A 31 -1.39 -8.70 -29.18
N GLY A 32 -2.60 -8.83 -28.62
CA GLY A 32 -3.11 -7.97 -27.56
C GLY A 32 -2.93 -8.53 -26.14
N ASN A 33 -2.38 -9.73 -25.97
CA ASN A 33 -2.23 -10.38 -24.67
C ASN A 33 -0.86 -10.04 -24.05
N LYS A 34 -0.85 -9.25 -22.98
CA LYS A 34 0.38 -8.82 -22.27
C LYS A 34 1.18 -9.95 -21.61
N ASP A 35 0.52 -11.09 -21.37
CA ASP A 35 1.15 -12.27 -20.77
C ASP A 35 1.63 -13.27 -21.84
N TYR A 36 1.34 -13.01 -23.11
CA TYR A 36 1.84 -13.81 -24.22
C TYR A 36 3.16 -13.26 -24.75
N VAL A 37 4.12 -14.14 -24.97
CA VAL A 37 5.41 -13.79 -25.58
C VAL A 37 5.52 -14.40 -26.96
N ARG A 38 6.06 -13.61 -27.89
CA ARG A 38 6.24 -13.96 -29.29
C ARG A 38 7.03 -15.27 -29.43
N ARG A 39 6.54 -16.12 -30.32
CA ARG A 39 7.18 -17.40 -30.67
C ARG A 39 7.72 -17.33 -32.09
N GLN A 40 8.86 -17.95 -32.34
CA GLN A 40 9.47 -18.05 -33.66
C GLN A 40 9.62 -19.51 -34.06
N ALA A 41 9.20 -19.81 -35.29
CA ALA A 41 9.33 -21.14 -35.89
C ALA A 41 10.57 -21.20 -36.79
N MET A 42 11.69 -21.68 -36.27
CA MET A 42 12.97 -21.77 -36.98
C MET A 42 13.18 -23.15 -37.59
N LEU A 43 13.55 -23.23 -38.88
CA LEU A 43 13.99 -24.50 -39.47
C LEU A 43 15.37 -24.86 -38.91
N THR A 44 15.47 -26.06 -38.35
CA THR A 44 16.72 -26.67 -37.94
C THR A 44 16.90 -28.04 -38.60
N THR A 45 18.13 -28.54 -38.66
CA THR A 45 18.42 -29.87 -39.20
C THR A 45 18.54 -30.84 -38.03
N SER A 46 17.66 -31.82 -37.98
CA SER A 46 17.72 -32.93 -37.00
C SER A 46 19.04 -33.71 -37.15
N LEU A 47 19.43 -34.43 -36.10
CA LEU A 47 20.56 -35.37 -36.09
C LEU A 47 20.51 -36.40 -37.24
N ASN A 48 19.32 -36.69 -37.76
CA ASN A 48 19.10 -37.60 -38.88
C ASN A 48 19.15 -36.90 -40.27
N GLY A 49 19.55 -35.63 -40.34
CA GLY A 49 19.66 -34.85 -41.58
C GLY A 49 18.35 -34.29 -42.13
N ALA A 50 17.22 -34.51 -41.44
CA ALA A 50 15.91 -33.99 -41.83
C ALA A 50 15.69 -32.54 -41.34
N GLN A 51 15.12 -31.68 -42.18
CA GLN A 51 14.70 -30.33 -41.76
C GLN A 51 13.42 -30.40 -40.93
N VAL A 52 13.47 -29.93 -39.69
CA VAL A 52 12.37 -29.85 -38.73
C VAL A 52 12.23 -28.44 -38.19
N VAL A 53 11.02 -28.04 -37.83
CA VAL A 53 10.76 -26.74 -37.20
C VAL A 53 10.97 -26.86 -35.69
N LYS A 54 11.86 -26.04 -35.14
CA LYS A 54 11.96 -25.79 -33.70
C LYS A 54 11.20 -24.51 -33.38
N ILE A 55 10.33 -24.57 -32.38
CA ILE A 55 9.68 -23.38 -31.84
C ILE A 55 10.59 -22.82 -30.75
N ASP A 56 10.92 -21.54 -30.85
CA ASP A 56 11.63 -20.78 -29.84
C ASP A 56 10.77 -19.63 -29.33
N ARG A 57 10.97 -19.23 -28.08
CA ARG A 57 10.24 -18.14 -27.43
C ARG A 57 11.19 -16.95 -27.29
N ALA A 58 10.74 -15.74 -27.64
CA ALA A 58 11.51 -14.54 -27.34
C ALA A 58 11.73 -14.45 -25.82
N GLN A 59 12.92 -14.10 -25.36
CA GLN A 59 13.21 -14.09 -23.92
C GLN A 59 14.31 -13.09 -23.61
N GLU A 60 14.04 -12.19 -22.65
CA GLU A 60 14.99 -11.22 -22.14
C GLU A 60 14.95 -11.17 -20.61
N ASP A 61 15.74 -12.03 -19.95
CA ASP A 61 15.74 -12.22 -18.50
C ASP A 61 16.16 -10.95 -17.72
N ALA A 62 17.01 -10.12 -18.31
CA ALA A 62 17.42 -8.87 -17.70
C ALA A 62 16.25 -7.87 -17.62
N LEU A 63 15.48 -7.76 -18.71
CA LEU A 63 14.30 -6.89 -18.77
C LEU A 63 13.16 -7.42 -17.91
N LEU A 64 12.94 -8.74 -17.87
CA LEU A 64 11.97 -9.35 -16.96
C LEU A 64 12.30 -9.07 -15.50
N ARG A 65 13.56 -9.24 -15.08
CA ARG A 65 13.99 -8.91 -13.71
C ARG A 65 13.78 -7.44 -13.38
N GLN A 66 14.07 -6.55 -14.34
CA GLN A 66 13.84 -5.12 -14.17
C GLN A 66 12.33 -4.80 -14.06
N TYR A 67 11.47 -5.47 -14.84
CA TYR A 67 10.01 -5.37 -14.73
C TYR A 67 9.51 -5.82 -13.35
N LEU A 68 9.94 -6.99 -12.88
CA LEU A 68 9.50 -7.53 -11.58
C LEU A 68 9.89 -6.58 -10.44
N LYS A 69 11.10 -6.02 -10.51
CA LYS A 69 11.56 -5.02 -9.55
C LYS A 69 10.68 -3.77 -9.57
N THR A 70 10.51 -3.12 -10.72
CA THR A 70 9.71 -1.88 -10.81
C THR A 70 8.25 -2.11 -10.51
N SER A 71 7.69 -3.28 -10.86
CA SER A 71 6.33 -3.67 -10.52
C SER A 71 6.13 -3.80 -9.01
N SER A 72 7.08 -4.41 -8.30
CA SER A 72 7.02 -4.52 -6.84
C SER A 72 7.16 -3.17 -6.14
N GLN A 73 8.04 -2.29 -6.64
CA GLN A 73 8.23 -0.95 -6.09
C GLN A 73 6.99 -0.07 -6.32
N ASP A 74 6.41 -0.12 -7.51
CA ASP A 74 5.18 0.61 -7.81
C ASP A 74 4.02 0.12 -6.94
N SER A 75 3.79 -1.19 -6.88
CA SER A 75 2.71 -1.75 -6.04
C SER A 75 2.86 -1.38 -4.56
N ALA A 76 4.08 -1.42 -4.02
CA ALA A 76 4.38 -0.97 -2.67
C ALA A 76 4.03 0.51 -2.45
N GLN A 77 4.43 1.37 -3.39
CA GLN A 77 4.22 2.81 -3.26
C GLN A 77 2.76 3.22 -3.46
N GLN A 78 2.02 2.54 -4.34
CA GLN A 78 0.58 2.73 -4.52
C GLN A 78 -0.20 2.30 -3.26
N ALA A 79 0.16 1.16 -2.66
CA ALA A 79 -0.48 0.69 -1.43
C ALA A 79 -0.25 1.66 -0.25
N LEU A 80 0.97 2.19 -0.12
CA LEU A 80 1.29 3.21 0.87
C LEU A 80 0.48 4.51 0.63
N LEU A 81 0.44 4.99 -0.61
CA LEU A 81 -0.30 6.20 -0.97
C LEU A 81 -1.79 6.04 -0.68
N GLY A 82 -2.40 4.90 -1.02
CA GLY A 82 -3.80 4.61 -0.71
C GLY A 82 -4.11 4.75 0.78
N GLY A 83 -3.28 4.18 1.65
CA GLY A 83 -3.46 4.32 3.11
C GLY A 83 -3.32 5.76 3.61
N LEU A 84 -2.44 6.56 3.02
CA LEU A 84 -2.29 7.99 3.35
C LEU A 84 -3.45 8.83 2.82
N GLU A 85 -4.00 8.49 1.65
CA GLU A 85 -5.18 9.13 1.08
C GLU A 85 -6.44 8.84 1.88
N ASP A 86 -6.59 7.61 2.40
CA ASP A 86 -7.65 7.27 3.33
C ASP A 86 -7.58 8.17 4.57
N LEU A 87 -6.40 8.24 5.23
CA LEU A 87 -6.17 9.12 6.38
C LEU A 87 -6.47 10.60 6.08
N LYS A 88 -6.12 11.10 4.89
CA LYS A 88 -6.44 12.47 4.47
C LYS A 88 -7.95 12.68 4.27
N SER A 89 -8.62 11.75 3.59
CA SER A 89 -10.05 11.85 3.29
C SER A 89 -10.88 12.05 4.55
N ILE A 90 -10.50 11.33 5.61
CA ILE A 90 -11.10 11.39 6.95
C ILE A 90 -10.99 12.78 7.58
N MET A 91 -9.88 13.49 7.35
CA MET A 91 -9.59 14.77 7.99
C MET A 91 -10.24 15.98 7.29
N GLY A 92 -11.10 15.74 6.29
CA GLY A 92 -11.83 16.75 5.53
C GLY A 92 -11.46 16.80 4.05
N GLY A 93 -10.48 16.00 3.62
CA GLY A 93 -10.01 16.01 2.24
C GLY A 93 -8.99 17.13 2.01
N ASN A 94 -9.24 18.02 1.05
CA ASN A 94 -8.21 18.95 0.58
C ASN A 94 -7.97 20.14 1.53
N ASP A 95 -9.00 20.62 2.22
CA ASP A 95 -8.89 21.81 3.07
C ASP A 95 -8.92 21.48 4.56
N TYR A 96 -8.92 20.18 4.90
CA TYR A 96 -8.81 19.68 6.28
C TYR A 96 -9.84 20.28 7.25
N GLU A 97 -11.06 20.51 6.77
CA GLU A 97 -12.11 21.24 7.49
C GLU A 97 -12.56 20.52 8.76
N THR A 98 -12.41 19.19 8.81
CA THR A 98 -12.78 18.37 9.97
C THR A 98 -11.59 18.00 10.85
N SER A 99 -10.39 18.54 10.57
CA SER A 99 -9.19 18.26 11.33
C SER A 99 -9.26 18.82 12.77
N PRO A 100 -8.67 18.14 13.77
CA PRO A 100 -8.55 18.67 15.11
C PRO A 100 -7.85 20.03 15.18
N SER A 101 -6.88 20.31 14.31
CA SER A 101 -6.22 21.63 14.22
C SER A 101 -7.20 22.75 13.85
N THR A 102 -8.10 22.51 12.88
CA THR A 102 -9.11 23.49 12.47
C THR A 102 -10.09 23.77 13.61
N TYR A 103 -10.62 22.72 14.25
CA TYR A 103 -11.52 22.88 15.39
C TYR A 103 -10.85 23.52 16.60
N LEU A 104 -9.57 23.24 16.84
CA LEU A 104 -8.81 23.86 17.92
C LEU A 104 -8.63 25.37 17.68
N GLY A 105 -8.42 25.79 16.43
CA GLY A 105 -8.42 27.20 16.04
C GLY A 105 -9.77 27.89 16.29
N VAL A 106 -10.88 27.23 15.96
CA VAL A 106 -12.24 27.72 16.26
C VAL A 106 -12.46 27.83 17.77
N PHE A 107 -12.05 26.82 18.54
CA PHE A 107 -12.14 26.84 19.99
C PHE A 107 -11.35 28.00 20.61
N GLN A 108 -10.12 28.24 20.17
CA GLN A 108 -9.31 29.38 20.62
C GLN A 108 -10.02 30.72 20.36
N GLN A 109 -10.64 30.90 19.19
CA GLN A 109 -11.41 32.11 18.87
C GLN A 109 -12.65 32.27 19.77
N LYS A 110 -13.38 31.18 20.05
CA LYS A 110 -14.53 31.23 20.95
C LYS A 110 -14.13 31.49 22.40
N LEU A 111 -13.01 30.93 22.85
CA LEU A 111 -12.43 31.23 24.16
C LEU A 111 -12.01 32.69 24.26
N GLN A 112 -11.40 33.26 23.20
CA GLN A 112 -11.09 34.68 23.14
C GLN A 112 -12.34 35.56 23.24
N ALA A 113 -13.41 35.20 22.51
CA ALA A 113 -14.67 35.92 22.58
C ALA A 113 -15.25 35.90 24.01
N PHE A 114 -15.22 34.73 24.68
CA PHE A 114 -15.65 34.62 26.08
C PHE A 114 -14.76 35.45 27.02
N ARG A 115 -13.45 35.41 26.84
CA ARG A 115 -12.48 36.23 27.59
C ARG A 115 -12.78 37.74 27.47
N THR A 116 -13.12 38.22 26.27
CA THR A 116 -13.45 39.64 26.06
C THR A 116 -14.84 40.04 26.54
N THR A 117 -15.72 39.08 26.82
CA THR A 117 -17.07 39.31 27.35
C THR A 117 -17.40 38.27 28.45
N PRO A 118 -16.69 38.29 29.59
CA PRO A 118 -16.72 37.23 30.59
C PRO A 118 -18.07 37.09 31.32
N GLY A 119 -18.94 38.10 31.23
CA GLY A 119 -20.29 38.05 31.78
C GLY A 119 -21.32 37.37 30.86
N SER A 120 -20.97 37.04 29.62
CA SER A 120 -21.92 36.54 28.62
C SER A 120 -22.06 35.03 28.65
N THR A 121 -23.23 34.54 29.06
CA THR A 121 -23.60 33.11 29.00
C THR A 121 -23.61 32.55 27.59
N VAL A 122 -23.92 33.39 26.60
CA VAL A 122 -23.86 33.02 25.19
C VAL A 122 -22.43 32.81 24.73
N ALA A 123 -21.49 33.66 25.17
CA ALA A 123 -20.08 33.51 24.83
C ALA A 123 -19.48 32.26 25.49
N ALA A 124 -19.82 32.00 26.77
CA ALA A 124 -19.43 30.77 27.45
C ALA A 124 -19.97 29.53 26.75
N GLN A 125 -21.27 29.50 26.42
CA GLN A 125 -21.88 28.39 25.70
C GLN A 125 -21.19 28.17 24.34
N GLY A 126 -20.84 29.24 23.63
CA GLY A 126 -20.08 29.16 22.38
C GLY A 126 -18.70 28.53 22.54
N ALA A 127 -17.98 28.82 23.64
CA ALA A 127 -16.70 28.19 23.95
C ALA A 127 -16.86 26.70 24.30
N ILE A 128 -17.88 26.34 25.09
CA ILE A 128 -18.18 24.93 25.42
C ILE A 128 -18.54 24.13 24.18
N THR A 129 -19.38 24.67 23.29
CA THR A 129 -19.74 23.99 22.04
C THR A 129 -18.51 23.76 21.16
N ALA A 130 -17.64 24.76 21.00
CA ALA A 130 -16.40 24.57 20.24
C ALA A 130 -15.45 23.55 20.90
N ALA A 131 -15.41 23.45 22.24
CA ALA A 131 -14.68 22.40 22.94
C ALA A 131 -15.27 21.00 22.66
N GLN A 132 -16.61 20.89 22.58
CA GLN A 132 -17.26 19.64 22.19
C GLN A 132 -16.90 19.24 20.76
N ASP A 133 -16.84 20.20 19.83
CA ASP A 133 -16.43 19.95 18.45
C ASP A 133 -14.98 19.46 18.36
N VAL A 134 -14.05 20.03 19.15
CA VAL A 134 -12.68 19.53 19.27
C VAL A 134 -12.65 18.08 19.75
N ALA A 135 -13.37 17.76 20.84
CA ALA A 135 -13.40 16.40 21.38
C ALA A 135 -13.97 15.39 20.36
N ASN A 136 -15.07 15.74 19.69
CA ASN A 136 -15.69 14.92 18.66
C ASN A 136 -14.74 14.71 17.46
N SER A 137 -14.01 15.75 17.04
CA SER A 137 -13.04 15.63 15.94
C SER A 137 -11.91 14.66 16.28
N LEU A 138 -11.41 14.67 17.51
CA LEU A 138 -10.38 13.74 17.99
C LEU A 138 -10.89 12.30 18.09
N ASN A 139 -12.14 12.11 18.56
CA ASN A 139 -12.76 10.78 18.61
C ASN A 139 -12.93 10.21 17.20
N ASN A 140 -13.47 11.01 16.27
CA ASN A 140 -13.69 10.61 14.89
C ASN A 140 -12.37 10.29 14.18
N ALA A 141 -11.38 11.18 14.30
CA ALA A 141 -10.05 10.93 13.73
C ALA A 141 -9.42 9.65 14.29
N SER A 142 -9.52 9.41 15.61
CA SER A 142 -8.99 8.19 16.23
C SER A 142 -9.69 6.93 15.71
N GLN A 143 -11.02 6.94 15.63
CA GLN A 143 -11.78 5.80 15.10
C GLN A 143 -11.35 5.49 13.67
N SER A 144 -11.26 6.52 12.85
CA SER A 144 -10.88 6.39 11.45
C SER A 144 -9.45 5.88 11.25
N VAL A 145 -8.52 6.24 12.14
CA VAL A 145 -7.19 5.61 12.16
C VAL A 145 -7.29 4.11 12.42
N GLN A 146 -8.16 3.68 13.34
CA GLN A 146 -8.37 2.24 13.57
C GLN A 146 -9.03 1.56 12.35
N ASP A 147 -9.93 2.26 11.64
CA ASP A 147 -10.56 1.73 10.43
C ASP A 147 -9.54 1.51 9.30
N VAL A 148 -8.61 2.45 9.09
CA VAL A 148 -7.50 2.28 8.13
C VAL A 148 -6.65 1.07 8.48
N ARG A 149 -6.37 0.86 9.78
CA ARG A 149 -5.62 -0.32 10.25
C ARG A 149 -6.37 -1.63 9.98
N ALA A 150 -7.67 -1.67 10.28
CA ALA A 150 -8.51 -2.83 10.01
C ALA A 150 -8.65 -3.13 8.51
N SER A 151 -8.76 -2.09 7.68
CA SER A 151 -8.79 -2.21 6.22
C SER A 151 -7.48 -2.79 5.68
N ALA A 152 -6.33 -2.25 6.12
CA ALA A 152 -5.02 -2.77 5.76
C ALA A 152 -4.84 -4.24 6.20
N ASP A 153 -5.30 -4.61 7.40
CA ASP A 153 -5.27 -5.99 7.90
C ASP A 153 -6.04 -6.97 7.01
N LYS A 154 -7.25 -6.58 6.59
CA LYS A 154 -8.07 -7.37 5.67
C LYS A 154 -7.43 -7.50 4.29
N GLN A 155 -6.81 -6.43 3.80
CA GLN A 155 -6.09 -6.49 2.52
C GLN A 155 -4.86 -7.39 2.62
N ILE A 156 -4.12 -7.35 3.73
CA ILE A 156 -3.00 -8.28 3.99
C ILE A 156 -3.47 -9.74 3.94
N ALA A 157 -4.61 -10.06 4.57
CA ALA A 157 -5.16 -11.42 4.52
C ALA A 157 -5.49 -11.86 3.08
N THR A 158 -6.08 -10.96 2.30
CA THR A 158 -6.42 -11.20 0.88
C THR A 158 -5.16 -11.41 0.03
N ASP A 159 -4.13 -10.59 0.26
CA ASP A 159 -2.85 -10.66 -0.43
C ASP A 159 -2.12 -11.96 -0.09
N VAL A 160 -2.18 -12.44 1.15
CA VAL A 160 -1.59 -13.72 1.57
C VAL A 160 -2.31 -14.92 0.94
N GLU A 161 -3.64 -14.91 0.88
CA GLU A 161 -4.41 -15.96 0.20
C GLU A 161 -4.11 -16.00 -1.31
N THR A 162 -4.07 -14.82 -1.93
CA THR A 162 -3.73 -14.67 -3.35
C THR A 162 -2.31 -15.13 -3.63
N LEU A 163 -1.34 -14.75 -2.78
CA LEU A 163 0.06 -15.15 -2.92
C LEU A 163 0.23 -16.66 -2.84
N ASN A 164 -0.41 -17.34 -1.88
CA ASN A 164 -0.35 -18.79 -1.79
C ASN A 164 -0.94 -19.48 -3.04
N THR A 165 -2.04 -18.94 -3.58
CA THR A 165 -2.65 -19.44 -4.82
C THR A 165 -1.70 -19.27 -6.02
N LEU A 166 -1.09 -18.09 -6.16
CA LEU A 166 -0.14 -17.81 -7.23
C LEU A 166 1.13 -18.67 -7.14
N LEU A 167 1.61 -18.93 -5.92
CA LEU A 167 2.75 -19.81 -5.69
C LEU A 167 2.44 -21.26 -6.10
N SER A 168 1.21 -21.73 -5.86
CA SER A 168 0.75 -23.04 -6.35
C SER A 168 0.67 -23.09 -7.88
N GLN A 169 0.12 -22.05 -8.52
CA GLN A 169 0.07 -21.96 -9.99
C GLN A 169 1.47 -21.88 -10.60
N PHE A 170 2.38 -21.16 -9.94
CA PHE A 170 3.78 -21.10 -10.33
C PHE A 170 4.46 -22.47 -10.24
N GLU A 171 4.20 -23.26 -9.20
CA GLU A 171 4.70 -24.63 -9.08
C GLU A 171 4.27 -25.51 -10.26
N GLU A 172 2.97 -25.51 -10.58
CA GLU A 172 2.41 -26.28 -11.69
C GLU A 172 3.07 -25.90 -13.03
N ALA A 173 3.14 -24.60 -13.31
CA ALA A 173 3.76 -24.09 -14.52
C ALA A 173 5.26 -24.40 -14.58
N ASN A 174 5.99 -24.25 -13.47
CA ASN A 174 7.41 -24.54 -13.39
C ASN A 174 7.70 -26.04 -13.59
N ASN A 175 6.89 -26.93 -13.03
CA ASN A 175 7.01 -28.38 -13.24
C ASN A 175 6.72 -28.78 -14.69
N ALA A 176 5.76 -28.12 -15.35
CA ALA A 176 5.51 -28.31 -16.77
C ALA A 176 6.69 -27.83 -17.63
N VAL A 177 7.29 -26.68 -17.32
CA VAL A 177 8.51 -26.17 -17.99
C VAL A 177 9.66 -27.16 -17.85
N LYS A 178 9.91 -27.69 -16.64
CA LYS A 178 10.97 -28.69 -16.39
C LYS A 178 10.77 -29.95 -17.21
N THR A 179 9.53 -30.46 -17.25
CA THR A 179 9.19 -31.69 -17.98
C THR A 179 9.34 -31.51 -19.49
N ALA A 180 8.85 -30.39 -20.03
CA ALA A 180 8.99 -30.07 -21.44
C ALA A 180 10.46 -29.87 -21.83
N THR A 181 11.23 -29.13 -21.02
CA THR A 181 12.66 -28.89 -21.25
C THR A 181 13.46 -30.20 -21.24
N ALA A 182 13.23 -31.08 -20.25
CA ALA A 182 13.94 -32.34 -20.12
C ALA A 182 13.64 -33.34 -21.26
N SER A 183 12.42 -33.28 -21.83
CA SER A 183 12.01 -34.12 -22.96
C SER A 183 12.30 -33.49 -24.34
N GLY A 184 12.78 -32.24 -24.38
CA GLY A 184 12.98 -31.47 -25.61
C GLY A 184 11.68 -31.05 -26.30
N ALA A 185 10.55 -31.07 -25.60
CA ALA A 185 9.26 -30.60 -26.08
C ALA A 185 9.13 -29.08 -25.97
N ASP A 186 8.13 -28.50 -26.66
CA ASP A 186 7.83 -27.07 -26.57
C ASP A 186 7.28 -26.70 -25.18
N ALA A 187 8.00 -25.83 -24.47
CA ALA A 187 7.65 -25.35 -23.13
C ALA A 187 6.91 -23.98 -23.16
N SER A 188 6.68 -23.38 -24.33
CA SER A 188 6.29 -21.97 -24.45
C SER A 188 5.03 -21.62 -23.67
N GLY A 189 3.97 -22.44 -23.74
CA GLY A 189 2.74 -22.19 -22.98
C GLY A 189 2.93 -22.25 -21.46
N ALA A 190 3.76 -23.18 -20.98
CA ALA A 190 4.08 -23.28 -19.56
C ALA A 190 4.98 -22.13 -19.08
N LEU A 191 5.86 -21.64 -19.95
CA LEU A 191 6.67 -20.43 -19.70
C LEU A 191 5.78 -19.19 -19.56
N ASP A 192 4.75 -19.05 -20.40
CA ASP A 192 3.80 -17.93 -20.34
C ASP A 192 3.01 -17.93 -19.01
N GLU A 193 2.44 -19.07 -18.59
CA GLU A 193 1.73 -19.17 -17.31
C GLU A 193 2.67 -18.96 -16.10
N ARG A 194 3.91 -19.46 -16.17
CA ARG A 194 4.91 -19.24 -15.12
C ARG A 194 5.25 -17.75 -14.98
N GLU A 195 5.47 -17.07 -16.10
CA GLU A 195 5.80 -15.65 -16.11
C GLU A 195 4.63 -14.79 -15.64
N LYS A 196 3.40 -15.11 -16.06
CA LYS A 196 2.17 -14.46 -15.58
C LYS A 196 2.03 -14.55 -14.06
N ALA A 197 2.17 -15.75 -13.50
CA ALA A 197 2.15 -15.94 -12.05
C ALA A 197 3.27 -15.11 -11.38
N LEU A 198 4.48 -15.11 -11.95
CA LEU A 198 5.61 -14.34 -11.43
C LEU A 198 5.37 -12.82 -11.42
N LYS A 199 4.78 -12.26 -12.48
CA LYS A 199 4.39 -10.84 -12.57
C LYS A 199 3.30 -10.48 -11.56
N GLN A 200 2.40 -11.40 -11.24
CA GLN A 200 1.36 -11.19 -10.23
C GLN A 200 1.94 -11.29 -8.81
N ILE A 201 2.82 -12.26 -8.57
CA ILE A 201 3.55 -12.41 -7.29
C ILE A 201 4.36 -11.14 -7.01
N SER A 202 5.05 -10.56 -8.01
CA SER A 202 5.86 -9.35 -7.81
C SER A 202 5.05 -8.14 -7.35
N LYS A 203 3.75 -8.08 -7.64
CA LYS A 203 2.88 -7.00 -7.13
C LYS A 203 2.61 -7.16 -5.63
N ILE A 204 2.58 -8.39 -5.12
CA ILE A 204 2.23 -8.68 -3.73
C ILE A 204 3.47 -8.65 -2.82
N VAL A 205 4.57 -9.24 -3.28
CA VAL A 205 5.84 -9.29 -2.55
C VAL A 205 7.01 -9.13 -3.52
N GLY A 206 8.07 -8.45 -3.08
CA GLY A 206 9.31 -8.37 -3.83
C GLY A 206 9.84 -9.76 -4.18
N VAL A 207 10.22 -9.97 -5.43
CA VAL A 207 10.69 -11.28 -5.92
C VAL A 207 11.99 -11.15 -6.70
N SER A 208 12.91 -12.06 -6.43
CA SER A 208 14.14 -12.32 -7.15
C SER A 208 14.06 -13.75 -7.68
N ALA A 209 14.06 -13.89 -9.00
CA ALA A 209 13.97 -15.15 -9.70
C ALA A 209 15.35 -15.59 -10.22
N THR A 210 15.73 -16.83 -9.94
CA THR A 210 16.98 -17.44 -10.46
C THR A 210 16.66 -18.76 -11.14
N THR A 211 17.15 -18.92 -12.37
CA THR A 211 16.96 -20.14 -13.17
C THR A 211 18.14 -21.12 -12.96
N ARG A 212 17.84 -22.41 -12.83
CA ARG A 212 18.77 -23.54 -12.68
C ARG A 212 18.68 -24.48 -13.89
N ASP A 213 19.35 -25.63 -13.82
CA ASP A 213 19.27 -26.68 -14.84
C ASP A 213 17.83 -27.07 -15.18
N ASN A 214 17.61 -27.48 -16.43
CA ASN A 214 16.29 -27.82 -16.99
C ASN A 214 15.25 -26.68 -16.89
N ASN A 215 15.70 -25.42 -16.89
CA ASN A 215 14.85 -24.23 -16.74
C ASN A 215 14.04 -24.21 -15.43
N ASP A 216 14.45 -24.94 -14.40
CA ASP A 216 13.84 -24.85 -13.07
C ASP A 216 14.09 -23.46 -12.46
N MET A 217 13.15 -22.91 -11.71
CA MET A 217 13.24 -21.56 -11.16
C MET A 217 13.10 -21.55 -9.64
N VAL A 218 13.95 -20.78 -8.98
CA VAL A 218 13.91 -20.50 -7.53
C VAL A 218 13.47 -19.05 -7.33
N LEU A 219 12.52 -18.84 -6.42
CA LEU A 219 12.03 -17.52 -6.03
C LEU A 219 12.47 -17.21 -4.60
N SER A 220 13.03 -16.02 -4.41
CA SER A 220 13.37 -15.47 -3.11
C SER A 220 12.91 -14.02 -3.02
N THR A 221 12.65 -13.54 -1.83
CA THR A 221 12.52 -12.10 -1.57
C THR A 221 13.90 -11.43 -1.68
N PRO A 222 13.94 -10.09 -1.88
CA PRO A 222 15.20 -9.33 -1.96
C PRO A 222 16.10 -9.44 -0.72
N ASP A 223 15.53 -9.74 0.46
CA ASP A 223 16.26 -9.98 1.71
C ASP A 223 16.74 -11.43 1.88
N GLY A 224 16.45 -12.30 0.91
CA GLY A 224 16.94 -13.68 0.85
C GLY A 224 15.99 -14.75 1.40
N THR A 225 14.79 -14.37 1.85
CA THR A 225 13.77 -15.36 2.27
C THR A 225 13.27 -16.15 1.07
N ILE A 226 13.34 -17.47 1.13
CA ILE A 226 12.92 -18.33 0.01
C ILE A 226 11.39 -18.36 -0.05
N LEU A 227 10.83 -18.09 -1.23
CA LEU A 227 9.39 -18.21 -1.52
C LEU A 227 9.06 -19.53 -2.22
N PHE A 228 9.94 -19.96 -3.12
CA PHE A 228 9.77 -21.19 -3.90
C PHE A 228 11.14 -21.76 -4.26
N GLU A 229 11.28 -23.09 -4.20
CA GLU A 229 12.45 -23.78 -4.75
C GLU A 229 12.06 -25.05 -5.50
N THR A 230 11.36 -25.97 -4.82
CA THR A 230 10.79 -27.19 -5.44
C THR A 230 9.30 -27.24 -5.18
N VAL A 231 8.92 -26.88 -3.95
CA VAL A 231 7.55 -26.65 -3.51
C VAL A 231 7.44 -25.22 -3.00
N PRO A 232 6.26 -24.61 -3.04
CA PRO A 232 6.04 -23.29 -2.48
C PRO A 232 6.20 -23.31 -0.96
N ARG A 233 6.83 -22.26 -0.42
CA ARG A 233 6.89 -22.03 1.03
C ARG A 233 5.55 -21.47 1.49
N THR A 234 5.05 -21.97 2.61
CA THR A 234 3.76 -21.53 3.15
C THR A 234 3.87 -20.09 3.64
N VAL A 235 3.00 -19.23 3.12
CA VAL A 235 2.83 -17.87 3.64
C VAL A 235 1.62 -17.87 4.58
N THR A 236 1.82 -17.46 5.83
CA THR A 236 0.78 -17.48 6.86
C THR A 236 0.55 -16.10 7.44
N PHE A 237 -0.71 -15.78 7.66
CA PHE A 237 -1.15 -14.58 8.35
C PHE A 237 -2.43 -14.87 9.12
N LYS A 238 -2.54 -14.31 10.33
CA LYS A 238 -3.75 -14.39 11.14
C LYS A 238 -4.36 -13.00 11.24
N SER A 239 -5.45 -12.77 10.53
CA SER A 239 -6.19 -11.51 10.55
C SER A 239 -6.72 -11.15 11.94
N GLN A 240 -6.88 -9.85 12.20
CA GLN A 240 -7.57 -9.30 13.35
C GLN A 240 -8.65 -8.31 12.91
N ASP A 241 -9.87 -8.48 13.42
CA ASP A 241 -11.01 -7.66 12.99
C ASP A 241 -11.15 -6.31 13.70
N ILE A 242 -10.54 -6.16 14.89
CA ILE A 242 -10.73 -4.99 15.75
C ILE A 242 -9.38 -4.40 16.13
N TYR A 243 -9.21 -3.12 15.80
CA TYR A 243 -8.06 -2.32 16.17
C TYR A 243 -8.43 -1.26 17.21
N THR A 244 -7.52 -1.07 18.16
CA THR A 244 -7.53 0.01 19.15
C THR A 244 -6.13 0.63 19.17
N ALA A 245 -5.99 1.78 19.82
CA ALA A 245 -4.70 2.48 19.93
C ALA A 245 -3.56 1.61 20.52
N SER A 246 -3.89 0.57 21.31
CA SER A 246 -2.91 -0.35 21.90
C SER A 246 -2.81 -1.71 21.19
N THR A 247 -3.69 -2.00 20.23
CA THR A 247 -3.66 -3.26 19.47
C THR A 247 -2.37 -3.34 18.65
N VAL A 248 -1.65 -4.46 18.74
CA VAL A 248 -0.48 -4.76 17.89
C VAL A 248 -0.93 -5.69 16.76
N GLY A 249 -0.63 -5.33 15.51
CA GLY A 249 -0.94 -6.14 14.34
C GLY A 249 -0.14 -7.43 14.29
N ASN A 250 -0.75 -8.51 13.78
CA ASN A 250 -0.03 -9.78 13.61
C ASN A 250 0.97 -9.69 12.44
N SER A 251 2.13 -10.32 12.57
CA SER A 251 3.08 -10.40 11.46
C SER A 251 2.63 -11.39 10.39
N VAL A 252 3.07 -11.16 9.15
CA VAL A 252 3.04 -12.14 8.07
C VAL A 252 4.31 -12.98 8.14
N TYR A 253 4.19 -14.29 7.96
CA TYR A 253 5.32 -15.21 8.00
C TYR A 253 5.48 -15.96 6.68
N ILE A 254 6.72 -16.13 6.23
CA ILE A 254 7.10 -17.00 5.11
C ILE A 254 7.99 -18.10 5.71
N ASP A 255 7.52 -19.34 5.71
CA ASP A 255 8.23 -20.48 6.32
C ASP A 255 8.67 -20.22 7.79
N GLY A 256 7.84 -19.49 8.54
CA GLY A 256 8.12 -19.11 9.93
C GLY A 256 9.01 -17.89 10.13
N VAL A 257 9.55 -17.29 9.07
CA VAL A 257 10.30 -16.02 9.13
C VAL A 257 9.34 -14.85 8.94
N ALA A 258 9.37 -13.88 9.86
CA ALA A 258 8.51 -12.71 9.78
C ALA A 258 8.93 -11.80 8.61
N LEU A 259 7.97 -11.44 7.77
CA LEU A 259 8.18 -10.49 6.68
C LEU A 259 8.32 -9.07 7.27
N PRO A 260 9.40 -8.34 6.97
CA PRO A 260 9.58 -6.98 7.47
C PRO A 260 8.61 -6.01 6.78
N LEU A 261 8.13 -5.02 7.54
CA LEU A 261 7.37 -3.89 7.01
C LEU A 261 8.29 -2.91 6.24
N GLY A 262 7.70 -2.13 5.33
CA GLY A 262 8.39 -1.01 4.68
C GLY A 262 8.60 0.17 5.65
N SER A 263 9.47 1.11 5.30
CA SER A 263 9.76 2.29 6.13
C SER A 263 9.79 3.59 5.32
N GLY A 264 9.41 4.69 5.97
CA GLY A 264 9.48 6.06 5.42
C GLY A 264 8.39 6.39 4.38
N SER A 265 8.28 7.67 4.03
CA SER A 265 7.22 8.17 3.14
C SER A 265 7.35 7.73 1.67
N THR A 266 8.52 7.24 1.26
CA THR A 266 8.76 6.69 -0.09
C THR A 266 8.87 5.17 -0.10
N THR A 267 8.51 4.53 1.02
CA THR A 267 8.60 3.10 1.37
C THR A 267 9.88 2.36 0.95
N THR A 268 10.46 1.63 1.89
CA THR A 268 11.45 0.59 1.56
C THR A 268 10.81 -0.77 1.27
N GLY A 269 9.49 -0.88 1.37
CA GLY A 269 8.75 -2.12 1.09
C GLY A 269 8.79 -2.49 -0.39
N MET A 270 8.69 -3.78 -0.68
CA MET A 270 8.58 -4.31 -2.05
C MET A 270 7.34 -5.19 -2.15
N GLY A 271 6.39 -4.78 -3.00
CA GLY A 271 5.05 -5.33 -3.07
C GLY A 271 4.08 -4.73 -2.06
N SER A 272 2.78 -4.98 -2.26
CA SER A 272 1.70 -4.45 -1.43
C SER A 272 1.77 -4.91 0.02
N LEU A 273 2.18 -6.16 0.30
CA LEU A 273 2.19 -6.72 1.66
C LEU A 273 3.04 -5.89 2.64
N GLN A 274 4.27 -5.56 2.26
CA GLN A 274 5.19 -4.83 3.14
C GLN A 274 4.71 -3.40 3.41
N SER A 275 4.09 -2.76 2.41
CA SER A 275 3.53 -1.41 2.55
C SER A 275 2.24 -1.39 3.35
N LEU A 276 1.37 -2.39 3.21
CA LEU A 276 0.17 -2.50 4.04
C LEU A 276 0.54 -2.72 5.51
N LEU A 277 1.57 -3.54 5.78
CA LEU A 277 2.15 -3.67 7.13
C LEU A 277 2.69 -2.32 7.64
N GLN A 278 3.39 -1.56 6.80
CA GLN A 278 3.88 -0.23 7.14
C GLN A 278 2.74 0.74 7.49
N VAL A 279 1.67 0.79 6.69
CA VAL A 279 0.50 1.63 6.98
C VAL A 279 -0.13 1.24 8.31
N ARG A 280 -0.35 -0.05 8.54
CA ARG A 280 -1.05 -0.59 9.70
C ARG A 280 -0.27 -0.47 11.02
N ASP A 281 1.04 -0.67 10.97
CA ASP A 281 1.88 -0.88 12.16
C ASP A 281 2.85 0.26 12.46
N ASP A 282 3.11 1.16 11.50
CA ASP A 282 4.01 2.31 11.70
C ASP A 282 3.26 3.63 11.55
N ILE A 283 2.73 3.92 10.36
CA ILE A 283 2.16 5.24 10.02
C ILE A 283 0.88 5.51 10.79
N ALA A 284 -0.10 4.61 10.74
CA ALA A 284 -1.39 4.80 11.40
C ALA A 284 -1.24 4.85 12.94
N PRO A 285 -0.47 3.96 13.60
CA PRO A 285 -0.20 4.08 15.03
C PRO A 285 0.54 5.36 15.41
N ASN A 286 1.49 5.83 14.60
CA ASN A 286 2.17 7.09 14.87
C ASN A 286 1.21 8.28 14.79
N PHE A 287 0.32 8.29 13.79
CA PHE A 287 -0.72 9.32 13.69
C PHE A 287 -1.73 9.24 14.86
N GLN A 288 -2.12 8.04 15.31
CA GLN A 288 -2.92 7.87 16.54
C GLN A 288 -2.22 8.48 17.76
N LYS A 289 -0.91 8.26 17.91
CA LYS A 289 -0.14 8.87 19.01
C LYS A 289 -0.18 10.40 18.93
N GLN A 290 -0.08 10.98 17.74
CA GLN A 290 -0.19 12.43 17.56
C GLN A 290 -1.56 12.96 18.00
N LEU A 291 -2.65 12.24 17.67
CA LEU A 291 -3.99 12.59 18.15
C LEU A 291 -4.10 12.47 19.68
N ASP A 292 -3.56 11.39 20.25
CA ASP A 292 -3.53 11.14 21.70
C ASP A 292 -2.75 12.25 22.43
N GLU A 293 -1.67 12.76 21.85
CA GLU A 293 -0.91 13.89 22.39
C GLU A 293 -1.69 15.20 22.39
N ILE A 294 -2.47 15.48 21.35
CA ILE A 294 -3.38 16.64 21.34
C ILE A 294 -4.40 16.50 22.47
N ALA A 295 -5.00 15.31 22.62
CA ALA A 295 -5.95 15.04 23.71
C ALA A 295 -5.30 15.20 25.10
N ARG A 296 -4.08 14.69 25.27
CA ARG A 296 -3.30 14.84 26.50
C ARG A 296 -3.01 16.29 26.81
N GLY A 297 -2.61 17.07 25.80
CA GLY A 297 -2.40 18.51 25.92
C GLY A 297 -3.65 19.23 26.40
N LEU A 298 -4.82 18.91 25.82
CA LEU A 298 -6.11 19.50 26.24
C LEU A 298 -6.44 19.18 27.70
N VAL A 299 -6.29 17.92 28.12
CA VAL A 299 -6.53 17.51 29.51
C VAL A 299 -5.55 18.23 30.47
N SER A 300 -4.29 18.40 30.07
CA SER A 300 -3.27 19.06 30.90
C SER A 300 -3.47 20.58 31.00
N ILE A 301 -3.80 21.27 29.90
CA ILE A 301 -4.05 22.73 29.91
C ILE A 301 -5.27 23.07 30.77
N PHE A 302 -6.34 22.28 30.62
CA PHE A 302 -7.62 22.49 31.29
C PHE A 302 -7.77 21.69 32.58
N LYS A 303 -6.67 21.21 33.18
CA LYS A 303 -6.71 20.58 34.50
C LYS A 303 -7.11 21.57 35.58
N GLU A 304 -7.74 21.07 36.63
CA GLU A 304 -8.06 21.84 37.83
C GLU A 304 -7.16 21.41 38.99
N ASP A 305 -6.68 22.40 39.75
CA ASP A 305 -6.00 22.14 41.03
C ASP A 305 -7.02 21.59 42.03
N ASN A 306 -6.69 20.43 42.58
CA ASN A 306 -7.43 19.76 43.64
C ASN A 306 -6.70 19.98 44.96
N SER A 307 -6.62 21.24 45.40
CA SER A 307 -5.74 21.72 46.48
C SER A 307 -5.94 21.02 47.84
N SER A 308 -7.02 20.26 48.00
CA SER A 308 -7.37 19.52 49.22
C SER A 308 -7.55 18.01 49.01
N GLY A 309 -7.28 17.49 47.81
CA GLY A 309 -7.49 16.09 47.44
C GLY A 309 -6.27 15.41 46.81
N THR A 310 -6.40 14.11 46.57
CA THR A 310 -5.41 13.31 45.82
C THR A 310 -6.14 12.63 44.66
N PRO A 311 -5.65 12.74 43.41
CA PRO A 311 -4.44 13.45 42.96
C PRO A 311 -4.54 14.98 43.07
N ALA A 312 -3.39 15.67 43.07
CA ALA A 312 -3.29 17.13 43.16
C ALA A 312 -3.93 17.87 41.97
N TYR A 313 -4.04 17.21 40.82
CA TYR A 313 -4.75 17.72 39.66
C TYR A 313 -5.81 16.72 39.22
N VAL A 314 -6.97 17.24 38.81
CA VAL A 314 -8.04 16.47 38.19
C VAL A 314 -8.35 17.03 36.80
N PRO A 315 -8.84 16.20 35.85
CA PRO A 315 -9.30 16.72 34.56
C PRO A 315 -10.40 17.77 34.75
N GLY A 316 -10.32 18.91 34.07
CA GLY A 316 -11.33 19.98 34.15
C GLY A 316 -12.28 19.97 32.95
N LEU A 317 -12.11 20.92 32.02
CA LEU A 317 -13.00 21.05 30.85
C LEU A 317 -13.01 19.77 30.00
N PHE A 318 -11.81 19.31 29.62
CA PHE A 318 -11.62 18.07 28.88
C PHE A 318 -11.40 16.91 29.85
N THR A 319 -12.17 15.85 29.65
CA THR A 319 -12.13 14.61 30.42
C THR A 319 -11.91 13.43 29.47
N TRP A 320 -11.46 12.29 29.98
CA TRP A 320 -11.30 11.07 29.20
C TRP A 320 -11.54 9.84 30.08
N SER A 321 -11.62 8.65 29.47
CA SER A 321 -12.01 7.41 30.16
C SER A 321 -11.09 7.01 31.33
N GLY A 322 -9.81 7.36 31.29
CA GLY A 322 -8.87 7.09 32.39
C GLY A 322 -8.94 8.07 33.56
N GLY A 323 -9.71 9.17 33.44
CA GLY A 323 -10.11 10.03 34.56
C GLY A 323 -8.99 10.74 35.31
N THR A 324 -7.77 10.78 34.77
CA THR A 324 -6.58 11.34 35.43
C THR A 324 -5.87 12.36 34.54
N VAL A 325 -5.03 13.20 35.14
CA VAL A 325 -4.13 14.09 34.39
C VAL A 325 -2.78 13.40 34.32
N ASP A 326 -2.32 13.10 33.11
CA ASP A 326 -1.02 12.49 32.89
C ASP A 326 0.10 13.55 32.94
N THR A 327 1.17 13.23 33.64
CA THR A 327 2.36 14.09 33.81
C THR A 327 3.62 13.46 33.17
N GLY A 328 3.46 12.37 32.41
CA GLY A 328 4.57 11.67 31.77
C GLY A 328 5.04 12.35 30.49
N GLY A 329 6.21 11.94 30.00
CA GLY A 329 6.75 12.36 28.69
C GLY A 329 6.37 11.45 27.53
N THR A 330 5.37 10.58 27.71
CA THR A 330 4.97 9.56 26.74
C THR A 330 3.49 9.63 26.46
N ALA A 331 3.09 9.36 25.22
CA ALA A 331 1.69 9.38 24.83
C ALA A 331 0.86 8.31 25.56
N VAL A 332 -0.36 8.70 25.94
CA VAL A 332 -1.33 7.79 26.56
C VAL A 332 -2.23 7.23 25.47
N ALA A 333 -1.98 5.97 25.10
CA ALA A 333 -2.69 5.31 24.01
C ALA A 333 -4.21 5.33 24.20
N GLY A 334 -4.92 5.83 23.20
CA GLY A 334 -6.38 5.86 23.15
C GLY A 334 -7.02 7.03 23.90
N MET A 335 -6.24 7.96 24.44
CA MET A 335 -6.80 9.15 25.09
C MET A 335 -7.70 9.95 24.14
N ALA A 336 -7.28 10.13 22.88
CA ALA A 336 -8.08 10.85 21.87
C ALA A 336 -9.35 10.11 21.46
N SER A 337 -9.38 8.78 21.52
CA SER A 337 -10.61 8.01 21.25
C SER A 337 -11.68 8.15 22.32
N THR A 338 -11.33 8.62 23.53
CA THR A 338 -12.25 8.71 24.68
C THR A 338 -12.35 10.11 25.28
N ILE A 339 -11.69 11.11 24.67
CA ILE A 339 -11.76 12.49 25.12
C ILE A 339 -13.19 13.02 24.95
N THR A 340 -13.66 13.74 25.95
CA THR A 340 -15.01 14.30 26.06
C THR A 340 -14.93 15.64 26.79
N VAL A 341 -16.02 16.42 26.74
CA VAL A 341 -16.18 17.62 27.58
C VAL A 341 -17.00 17.26 28.81
N SER A 342 -16.60 17.76 29.98
CA SER A 342 -17.31 17.48 31.24
C SER A 342 -18.80 17.86 31.14
N SER A 343 -19.68 16.95 31.56
CA SER A 343 -21.12 17.19 31.60
C SER A 343 -21.50 18.39 32.46
N ARG A 344 -20.64 18.79 33.41
CA ARG A 344 -20.86 19.88 34.36
C ARG A 344 -20.82 21.27 33.74
N VAL A 345 -20.35 21.40 32.50
CA VAL A 345 -20.39 22.65 31.71
C VAL A 345 -21.42 22.63 30.58
N ILE A 346 -22.10 21.50 30.35
CA ILE A 346 -23.02 21.32 29.22
C ILE A 346 -24.46 21.60 29.67
N THR A 347 -25.05 22.68 29.17
CA THR A 347 -26.41 23.12 29.54
C THR A 347 -27.50 22.06 29.28
N SER A 348 -27.41 21.33 28.17
CA SER A 348 -28.36 20.26 27.84
C SER A 348 -28.30 19.06 28.81
N GLN A 349 -27.23 18.95 29.60
CA GLN A 349 -27.02 17.93 30.63
C GLN A 349 -27.18 18.50 32.05
N GLY A 350 -27.67 19.74 32.19
CA GLY A 350 -27.84 20.43 33.48
C GLY A 350 -26.56 21.08 34.03
N GLY A 351 -25.51 21.17 33.21
CA GLY A 351 -24.27 21.87 33.54
C GLY A 351 -24.35 23.39 33.34
N ASP A 352 -23.30 24.08 33.78
CA ASP A 352 -23.16 25.54 33.68
C ASP A 352 -21.86 25.93 32.93
N PRO A 353 -21.96 26.51 31.72
CA PRO A 353 -20.82 27.00 30.96
C PRO A 353 -19.96 28.03 31.70
N MET A 354 -20.51 28.76 32.67
CA MET A 354 -19.75 29.75 33.45
C MET A 354 -18.65 29.12 34.31
N ARG A 355 -18.73 27.82 34.60
CA ARG A 355 -17.65 27.12 35.32
C ARG A 355 -16.32 27.10 34.56
N LEU A 356 -16.32 27.34 33.25
CA LEU A 356 -15.07 27.54 32.51
C LEU A 356 -14.33 28.81 32.95
N ARG A 357 -15.07 29.85 33.38
CA ARG A 357 -14.52 31.08 33.97
C ARG A 357 -14.33 30.94 35.47
N ASP A 358 -15.33 30.37 36.15
CA ASP A 358 -15.40 30.36 37.61
C ASP A 358 -14.61 29.21 38.27
N GLY A 359 -14.23 28.20 37.49
CA GLY A 359 -13.62 26.95 37.95
C GLY A 359 -14.60 26.04 38.68
N GLY A 360 -14.05 24.97 39.27
CA GLY A 360 -14.85 23.95 39.96
C GLY A 360 -15.65 23.08 39.00
N ILE A 361 -15.16 22.84 37.79
CA ILE A 361 -15.77 21.96 36.80
C ILE A 361 -15.90 20.56 37.41
N ASN A 362 -14.80 19.89 37.72
CA ASN A 362 -14.77 18.55 38.32
C ASN A 362 -14.08 18.53 39.69
N ALA A 363 -13.25 19.51 40.02
CA ALA A 363 -12.68 19.65 41.36
C ALA A 363 -13.73 20.13 42.37
N THR A 364 -13.82 19.44 43.51
CA THR A 364 -14.81 19.78 44.55
C THR A 364 -14.30 20.91 45.43
N GLY A 365 -15.13 21.93 45.65
CA GLY A 365 -14.79 23.06 46.54
C GLY A 365 -13.84 24.08 45.93
N VAL A 366 -13.49 23.93 44.66
CA VAL A 366 -12.65 24.88 43.92
C VAL A 366 -13.56 25.91 43.26
N VAL A 367 -13.29 27.19 43.53
CA VAL A 367 -13.89 28.33 42.84
C VAL A 367 -12.79 29.36 42.69
N VAL A 368 -12.43 29.71 41.46
CA VAL A 368 -11.36 30.68 41.18
C VAL A 368 -11.93 32.10 41.18
N ASN A 369 -13.16 32.30 40.70
CA ASN A 369 -13.90 33.56 40.82
C ASN A 369 -14.61 33.67 42.19
N THR A 370 -13.83 33.81 43.26
CA THR A 370 -14.37 33.78 44.64
C THR A 370 -15.33 34.92 44.98
N THR A 371 -15.24 36.04 44.26
CA THR A 371 -16.07 37.24 44.46
C THR A 371 -17.33 37.24 43.58
N GLY A 372 -17.43 36.32 42.62
CA GLY A 372 -18.57 36.24 41.69
C GLY A 372 -18.64 37.42 40.72
N GLU A 373 -17.52 38.06 40.43
CA GLU A 373 -17.47 39.25 39.57
C GLU A 373 -17.79 38.86 38.13
N SER A 374 -18.75 39.57 37.51
CA SER A 374 -19.14 39.33 36.12
C SER A 374 -17.99 39.62 35.14
N GLY A 375 -17.08 40.52 35.53
CA GLY A 375 -15.89 40.91 34.78
C GLY A 375 -14.64 40.04 35.04
N TYR A 376 -14.74 38.94 35.78
CA TYR A 376 -13.59 38.09 36.10
C TYR A 376 -13.00 37.43 34.84
N THR A 377 -11.71 37.64 34.59
CA THR A 377 -11.02 37.11 33.39
C THR A 377 -9.80 36.27 33.69
N ASP A 378 -9.24 36.29 34.90
CA ASP A 378 -7.92 35.71 35.20
C ASP A 378 -7.79 34.24 34.77
N GLU A 379 -8.81 33.41 35.02
CA GLU A 379 -8.81 32.01 34.59
C GLU A 379 -8.92 31.86 33.06
N LEU A 380 -9.74 32.70 32.41
CA LEU A 380 -9.85 32.70 30.95
C LEU A 380 -8.56 33.19 30.27
N ASP A 381 -7.88 34.16 30.89
CA ASP A 381 -6.56 34.66 30.48
C ASP A 381 -5.52 33.55 30.62
N ARG A 382 -5.49 32.84 31.75
CA ARG A 382 -4.60 31.69 31.99
C ARG A 382 -4.78 30.61 30.94
N LEU A 383 -6.02 30.19 30.70
CA LEU A 383 -6.35 29.15 29.71
C LEU A 383 -5.99 29.58 28.28
N TYR A 384 -6.32 30.82 27.91
CA TYR A 384 -6.03 31.34 26.58
C TYR A 384 -4.52 31.46 26.33
N THR A 385 -3.75 31.96 27.30
CA THR A 385 -2.28 32.03 27.20
C THR A 385 -1.66 30.64 27.15
N ALA A 386 -2.16 29.67 27.93
CA ALA A 386 -1.65 28.31 27.94
C ALA A 386 -1.81 27.59 26.59
N LEU A 387 -2.88 27.88 25.83
CA LEU A 387 -3.03 27.35 24.47
C LEU A 387 -1.90 27.78 23.53
N GLY A 388 -1.34 28.97 23.72
CA GLY A 388 -0.26 29.52 22.89
C GLY A 388 1.14 29.40 23.48
N SER A 389 1.29 28.77 24.65
CA SER A 389 2.57 28.57 25.32
C SER A 389 3.07 27.16 25.11
N ASP A 390 4.38 26.96 25.16
CA ASP A 390 4.98 25.62 25.04
C ASP A 390 4.45 24.69 26.14
N MET A 391 4.18 23.45 25.76
CA MET A 391 3.62 22.46 26.67
C MET A 391 4.64 21.98 27.70
N ASP A 392 4.21 21.97 28.96
CA ASP A 392 4.90 21.30 30.06
C ASP A 392 3.88 20.50 30.89
N PHE A 393 3.96 19.18 30.79
CA PHE A 393 3.08 18.24 31.46
C PHE A 393 3.42 18.08 32.95
N ASP A 394 4.67 18.35 33.36
CA ASP A 394 5.12 18.25 34.75
C ASP A 394 6.01 19.42 35.20
N PRO A 395 5.45 20.64 35.31
CA PRO A 395 6.20 21.81 35.72
C PRO A 395 6.74 21.71 37.15
N ALA A 396 6.21 20.80 37.98
CA ALA A 396 6.62 20.63 39.37
C ALA A 396 8.03 20.03 39.50
N THR A 397 8.50 19.32 38.48
CA THR A 397 9.84 18.70 38.46
C THR A 397 10.95 19.67 38.09
N GLY A 398 10.62 20.86 37.57
CA GLY A 398 11.59 21.85 37.09
C GLY A 398 12.32 21.43 35.80
N THR A 399 11.95 20.30 35.20
CA THR A 399 12.40 19.86 33.87
C THR A 399 11.20 19.86 32.95
N THR A 400 11.28 20.53 31.79
CA THR A 400 10.17 20.56 30.83
C THR A 400 9.86 19.16 30.34
N VAL A 401 8.64 18.70 30.60
CA VAL A 401 8.11 17.45 30.07
C VAL A 401 7.15 17.83 28.94
N GLY A 402 7.64 17.84 27.71
CA GLY A 402 6.87 18.18 26.51
C GLY A 402 6.02 17.02 25.96
N PHE A 403 5.61 17.16 24.70
CA PHE A 403 4.98 16.07 23.97
C PHE A 403 5.95 14.88 23.76
N ASP A 404 5.39 13.71 23.45
CA ASP A 404 6.16 12.49 23.18
C ASP A 404 7.06 12.68 21.95
N ALA A 405 8.37 12.68 22.19
CA ALA A 405 9.39 12.89 21.16
C ALA A 405 9.45 11.78 20.09
N THR A 406 8.77 10.64 20.30
CA THR A 406 8.72 9.53 19.33
C THR A 406 7.71 9.76 18.20
N THR A 407 6.87 10.80 18.31
CA THR A 407 5.82 11.12 17.32
C THR A 407 6.34 11.69 16.00
N GLY A 408 7.61 12.11 15.97
CA GLY A 408 8.23 12.78 14.83
C GLY A 408 7.91 14.27 14.73
N ILE A 409 7.27 14.85 15.75
CA ILE A 409 6.98 16.29 15.89
C ILE A 409 7.82 16.84 17.05
N ASP A 410 8.16 18.14 17.01
CA ASP A 410 8.84 18.81 18.13
C ASP A 410 8.04 18.65 19.44
N SER A 411 8.74 18.27 20.51
CA SER A 411 8.14 18.04 21.82
C SER A 411 7.84 19.34 22.58
N ASN A 412 8.54 20.44 22.26
CA ASN A 412 8.52 21.68 23.04
C ASN A 412 7.84 22.81 22.26
N VAL A 413 6.57 22.59 21.91
CA VAL A 413 5.74 23.56 21.19
C VAL A 413 4.40 23.73 21.89
N SER A 414 3.66 24.78 21.52
CA SER A 414 2.28 24.93 21.96
C SER A 414 1.36 23.86 21.38
N ILE A 415 0.21 23.60 22.01
CA ILE A 415 -0.78 22.66 21.47
C ILE A 415 -1.31 23.07 20.09
N MET A 416 -1.41 24.38 19.84
CA MET A 416 -1.83 24.93 18.54
C MET A 416 -0.83 24.59 17.44
N GLU A 417 0.45 24.76 17.74
CA GLU A 417 1.55 24.44 16.84
C GLU A 417 1.69 22.93 16.65
N TYR A 418 1.58 22.14 17.73
CA TYR A 418 1.62 20.68 17.65
C TYR A 418 0.52 20.11 16.74
N ALA A 419 -0.74 20.59 16.90
CA ALA A 419 -1.85 20.15 16.06
C ALA A 419 -1.62 20.51 14.58
N THR A 420 -1.05 21.68 14.31
CA THR A 420 -0.69 22.12 12.95
C THR A 420 0.46 21.28 12.37
N ASN A 421 1.48 20.98 13.19
CA ASN A 421 2.62 20.16 12.79
C ASN A 421 2.24 18.69 12.55
N SER A 422 1.25 18.15 13.28
CA SER A 422 0.70 16.82 13.04
C SER A 422 0.03 16.72 11.67
N LEU A 423 -0.74 17.75 11.30
CA LEU A 423 -1.29 17.84 9.95
C LEU A 423 -0.19 18.00 8.90
N GLY A 424 0.81 18.85 9.17
CA GLY A 424 1.98 19.02 8.30
C GLY A 424 2.77 17.74 8.08
N TRP A 425 2.91 16.91 9.13
CA TRP A 425 3.55 15.60 9.04
C TRP A 425 2.81 14.66 8.08
N LEU A 426 1.48 14.56 8.19
CA LEU A 426 0.66 13.74 7.31
C LEU A 426 0.75 14.20 5.84
N GLU A 427 0.64 15.50 5.60
CA GLU A 427 0.76 16.06 4.25
C GLU A 427 2.16 15.90 3.67
N GLN A 428 3.21 16.02 4.48
CA GLN A 428 4.57 15.76 4.02
C GLN A 428 4.75 14.30 3.59
N TYR A 429 4.23 13.35 4.39
CA TYR A 429 4.26 11.93 4.04
C TYR A 429 3.48 11.66 2.76
N ARG A 430 2.26 12.18 2.64
CA ARG A 430 1.41 12.02 1.47
C ARG A 430 2.04 12.65 0.22
N SER A 431 2.56 13.88 0.31
CA SER A 431 3.19 14.55 -0.83
C SER A 431 4.41 13.79 -1.32
N ASN A 432 5.27 13.30 -0.42
CA ASN A 432 6.40 12.46 -0.79
C ASN A 432 5.95 11.15 -1.44
N ALA A 433 4.90 10.51 -0.88
CA ALA A 433 4.34 9.28 -1.41
C ALA A 433 3.72 9.47 -2.80
N THR A 434 3.03 10.58 -3.06
CA THR A 434 2.49 10.92 -4.39
C THR A 434 3.61 11.05 -5.42
N THR A 435 4.65 11.84 -5.13
CA THR A 435 5.79 11.99 -6.06
C THR A 435 6.51 10.66 -6.28
N ALA A 436 6.68 9.85 -5.22
CA ALA A 436 7.27 8.53 -5.35
C ALA A 436 6.39 7.60 -6.22
N ALA A 437 5.07 7.62 -6.06
CA ALA A 437 4.13 6.80 -6.83
C ALA A 437 4.16 7.15 -8.33
N GLU A 438 4.22 8.45 -8.67
CA GLU A 438 4.38 8.89 -10.06
C GLU A 438 5.70 8.39 -10.65
N ASN A 439 6.79 8.47 -9.88
CA ASN A 439 8.11 8.02 -10.31
C ASN A 439 8.18 6.49 -10.51
N THR A 440 7.61 5.71 -9.58
CA THR A 440 7.58 4.24 -9.68
C THR A 440 6.68 3.78 -10.82
N SER A 441 5.53 4.45 -11.03
CA SER A 441 4.61 4.14 -12.12
C SER A 441 5.25 4.43 -13.48
N ALA A 442 5.94 5.56 -13.62
CA ALA A 442 6.70 5.86 -14.82
C ALA A 442 7.87 4.88 -15.06
N ALA A 443 8.54 4.42 -13.99
CA ALA A 443 9.60 3.40 -14.09
C ALA A 443 9.05 2.02 -14.50
N LEU A 444 7.88 1.64 -13.97
CA LEU A 444 7.17 0.44 -14.37
C LEU A 444 6.74 0.52 -15.84
N SER A 445 6.12 1.63 -16.28
CA SER A 445 5.72 1.82 -17.69
C SER A 445 6.90 1.66 -18.64
N ARG A 446 8.04 2.31 -18.34
CA ARG A 446 9.26 2.17 -19.15
C ARG A 446 9.79 0.74 -19.18
N SER A 447 9.70 0.02 -18.06
CA SER A 447 10.15 -1.37 -17.99
C SER A 447 9.20 -2.31 -18.74
N ASP A 448 7.88 -2.09 -18.64
CA ASP A 448 6.84 -2.80 -19.40
C ASP A 448 7.02 -2.59 -20.91
N GLU A 449 7.22 -1.34 -21.34
CA GLU A 449 7.47 -1.00 -22.74
C GLU A 449 8.77 -1.62 -23.27
N ALA A 450 9.88 -1.50 -22.53
CA ALA A 450 11.15 -2.08 -22.94
C ALA A 450 11.05 -3.62 -23.06
N TYR A 451 10.40 -4.27 -22.10
CA TYR A 451 10.17 -5.71 -22.13
C TYR A 451 9.26 -6.10 -23.31
N SER A 452 8.11 -5.44 -23.44
CA SER A 452 7.13 -5.69 -24.49
C SER A 452 7.67 -5.43 -25.89
N ASN A 453 8.58 -4.47 -26.08
CA ASN A 453 9.20 -4.23 -27.39
C ASN A 453 10.04 -5.41 -27.84
N GLU A 454 10.64 -6.15 -26.89
CA GLU A 454 11.58 -7.22 -27.22
C GLU A 454 10.96 -8.61 -27.18
N THR A 455 9.91 -8.80 -26.38
CA THR A 455 9.21 -10.08 -26.26
C THR A 455 7.82 -10.08 -26.88
N GLY A 456 7.26 -8.91 -27.17
CA GLY A 456 5.89 -8.77 -27.68
C GLY A 456 5.74 -9.13 -29.15
N VAL A 457 4.47 -9.25 -29.58
CA VAL A 457 4.13 -9.58 -30.97
C VAL A 457 3.91 -8.31 -31.77
N ASN A 458 4.66 -8.12 -32.86
CA ASN A 458 4.43 -7.07 -33.85
C ASN A 458 3.59 -7.61 -35.00
N LEU A 459 2.34 -7.14 -35.12
CA LEU A 459 1.40 -7.60 -36.14
C LEU A 459 1.92 -7.41 -37.57
N ASP A 460 2.61 -6.33 -37.88
CA ASP A 460 3.11 -6.06 -39.22
C ASP A 460 4.24 -7.03 -39.60
N GLU A 461 5.11 -7.36 -38.64
CA GLU A 461 6.13 -8.39 -38.82
C GLU A 461 5.52 -9.77 -39.00
N GLU A 462 4.55 -10.14 -38.15
CA GLU A 462 3.87 -11.43 -38.24
C GLU A 462 3.09 -11.58 -39.56
N LEU A 463 2.41 -10.52 -40.03
CA LEU A 463 1.73 -10.53 -41.33
C LEU A 463 2.72 -10.63 -42.49
N THR A 464 3.86 -9.95 -42.42
CA THR A 464 4.92 -10.07 -43.43
C THR A 464 5.48 -11.49 -43.47
N LEU A 465 5.72 -12.09 -42.31
CA LEU A 465 6.19 -13.47 -42.20
C LEU A 465 5.14 -14.46 -42.72
N LEU A 466 3.86 -14.23 -42.45
CA LEU A 466 2.77 -15.05 -42.99
C LEU A 466 2.77 -15.05 -44.52
N LEU A 467 2.96 -13.88 -45.15
CA LEU A 467 3.04 -13.76 -46.61
C LEU A 467 4.24 -14.52 -47.20
N ASP A 468 5.38 -14.51 -46.53
CA ASP A 468 6.57 -15.29 -46.95
C ASP A 468 6.33 -16.80 -46.84
N ILE A 469 5.68 -17.24 -45.76
CA ILE A 469 5.27 -18.64 -45.58
C ILE A 469 4.27 -19.06 -46.67
N GLU A 470 3.31 -18.21 -47.03
CA GLU A 470 2.38 -18.48 -48.13
C GLU A 470 3.09 -18.61 -49.49
N GLN A 471 4.10 -17.78 -49.76
CA GLN A 471 4.92 -17.89 -50.98
C GLN A 471 5.68 -19.22 -51.03
N SER A 472 6.26 -19.64 -49.90
CA SER A 472 6.95 -20.93 -49.75
C SER A 472 6.00 -22.12 -49.97
N TYR A 473 4.79 -22.04 -49.42
CA TYR A 473 3.73 -23.03 -49.66
C TYR A 473 3.33 -23.09 -51.14
N LYS A 474 3.11 -21.95 -51.79
CA LYS A 474 2.80 -21.86 -53.23
C LYS A 474 3.92 -22.46 -54.09
N ALA A 475 5.19 -22.27 -53.71
CA ALA A 475 6.33 -22.86 -54.39
C ALA A 475 6.36 -24.40 -54.25
N ALA A 476 6.08 -24.94 -53.06
CA ALA A 476 5.97 -26.38 -52.84
C ALA A 476 4.87 -27.03 -53.69
N THR A 477 3.71 -26.36 -53.82
CA THR A 477 2.61 -26.84 -54.69
C THR A 477 3.04 -26.89 -56.17
N LYS A 478 3.85 -25.94 -56.65
CA LYS A 478 4.40 -25.98 -58.01
C LYS A 478 5.35 -27.18 -58.21
N ILE A 479 6.19 -27.48 -57.22
CA ILE A 479 7.06 -28.67 -57.24
C ILE A 479 6.21 -29.94 -57.29
N LEU A 480 5.17 -30.02 -56.48
CA LEU A 480 4.25 -31.18 -56.47
C LEU A 480 3.59 -31.38 -57.84
N ASN A 481 3.07 -30.32 -58.45
CA ASN A 481 2.46 -30.37 -59.78
C ASN A 481 3.46 -30.83 -60.85
N ALA A 482 4.69 -30.33 -60.84
CA ALA A 482 5.73 -30.76 -61.78
C ALA A 482 6.12 -32.23 -61.59
N VAL A 483 6.13 -32.72 -60.34
CA VAL A 483 6.38 -34.14 -60.05
C VAL A 483 5.22 -35.01 -60.52
N ASP A 484 3.97 -34.58 -60.34
CA ASP A 484 2.77 -35.27 -60.83
C ASP A 484 2.76 -35.38 -62.36
N GLU A 485 3.09 -34.28 -63.06
CA GLU A 485 3.25 -34.28 -64.52
C GLU A 485 4.35 -35.25 -65.00
N MET A 486 5.51 -35.28 -64.33
CA MET A 486 6.59 -36.23 -64.65
C MET A 486 6.20 -37.69 -64.38
N LEU A 487 5.49 -37.96 -63.27
CA LEU A 487 4.99 -39.31 -62.96
C LEU A 487 3.98 -39.78 -64.01
N LYS A 488 3.06 -38.89 -64.40
CA LYS A 488 2.09 -39.18 -65.45
C LYS A 488 2.77 -39.45 -66.79
N SER A 489 3.75 -38.64 -67.19
CA SER A 489 4.51 -38.87 -68.41
C SER A 489 5.29 -40.19 -68.39
N LEU A 490 5.82 -40.61 -67.23
CA LEU A 490 6.50 -41.91 -67.11
C LEU A 490 5.52 -43.08 -67.21
N LEU A 491 4.32 -42.94 -66.65
CA LEU A 491 3.26 -43.94 -66.77
C LEU A 491 2.76 -44.07 -68.22
N ASP A 492 2.58 -42.94 -68.91
CA ASP A 492 2.17 -42.92 -70.33
C ASP A 492 3.24 -43.51 -71.28
N ILE A 493 4.52 -43.51 -70.90
CA ILE A 493 5.61 -44.16 -71.65
C ILE A 493 5.71 -45.67 -71.32
N ALA A 494 5.26 -46.08 -70.13
CA ALA A 494 5.31 -47.46 -69.66
C ALA A 494 4.08 -48.29 -70.07
N SER A 495 2.97 -47.64 -70.44
CA SER A 495 1.80 -48.22 -71.11
C SER A 495 2.00 -48.32 -72.61
#